data_AF-A0A9P6VSU9-F1
#
_entry.id   AF-A0A9P6VSU9-F1
#
_cell.length_a   1.000
_cell.length_b   1.000
_cell.length_c   1.000
_cell.angle_alpha   90.00
_cell.angle_beta   90.00
_cell.angle_gamma   90.00
#
_symmetry.space_group_name_H-M   'P 1'
#
loop_
_entity.id
_entity.type
_entity.pdbx_description
1 polymer ?
#
loop_
_entity_poly.entity_id
_entity_poly.type
_entity_poly.pdbx_seq_one_letter_code
_entity_poly.pdbx_strand_id
1 'polypeptide(L)'
;MAQHLRETFAAKEQLNAPAFVTFLTAGFPSVDATVPLMLAMERGGSDVIELGVPFTDPLADGKAIQDCNNIALDQGVDYTRCLEFVKEARAQGLKTPVILMGKFPLACSHILSSTLTPSLPETGYFNPLLAHGEERAVQDAKAAGANGFIIVDLPPEEAVGFRKICTREGLSYVPLIAPSTTDNRIKFLASIADSFIYVVSKMGTTGASDKVSSSLSSMLARIRKLIGKPIPLAVGFGVSTQEHFEEVGRDADGVVIGSQLVSVIKDANALGTSAAASAVEAYCQRVSGNRTRAAPLPKQTVSDEDKVKEVESVQEKVASAARFGDFGGAYVPEALYDALEELTTAYADARADPKFWEEWNSHMGYINRPSQIYEAKRLSEQCGGARIWFKREDLNHTGSHKINNAIGQILLARRLGKTRIIAETGAGQHGVATATACAKFGLECIVYMGEED
;
A
#
# COMPACT_ATOMS: atom_id res chain seq x y z
N MET A 1 3.48 14.57 20.20
CA MET A 1 4.29 13.45 19.69
C MET A 1 4.83 13.71 18.27
N ALA A 2 4.06 14.35 17.38
CA ALA A 2 4.50 14.78 16.04
C ALA A 2 5.72 15.72 16.05
N GLN A 3 5.82 16.61 17.05
CA GLN A 3 6.97 17.50 17.24
C GLN A 3 8.29 16.74 17.36
N HIS A 4 8.30 15.56 17.98
CA HIS A 4 9.50 14.74 18.11
C HIS A 4 10.05 14.34 16.73
N LEU A 5 9.20 14.00 15.77
CA LEU A 5 9.64 13.70 14.40
C LEU A 5 10.26 14.93 13.73
N ARG A 6 9.64 16.11 13.86
CA ARG A 6 10.19 17.36 13.31
C ARG A 6 11.55 17.68 13.92
N GLU A 7 11.69 17.54 15.23
CA GLU A 7 12.95 17.76 15.95
C GLU A 7 14.03 16.78 15.50
N THR A 8 13.68 15.51 15.27
CA THR A 8 14.61 14.51 14.72
C THR A 8 15.16 14.94 13.36
N PHE A 9 14.28 15.30 12.40
CA PHE A 9 14.73 15.73 11.07
C PHE A 9 15.53 17.04 11.14
N ALA A 10 15.10 18.02 11.94
CA ALA A 10 15.83 19.27 12.13
C ALA A 10 17.22 19.06 12.75
N ALA A 11 17.34 18.16 13.73
CA ALA A 11 18.63 17.82 14.34
C ALA A 11 19.58 17.18 13.32
N LYS A 12 19.07 16.35 12.40
CA LYS A 12 19.88 15.75 11.32
C LYS A 12 20.29 16.75 10.26
N GLU A 13 19.42 17.67 9.92
CA GLU A 13 19.76 18.79 9.04
C GLU A 13 20.91 19.63 9.63
N GLN A 14 20.88 19.93 10.93
CA GLN A 14 21.96 20.65 11.62
C GLN A 14 23.30 19.90 11.60
N LEU A 15 23.26 18.56 11.66
CA LEU A 15 24.42 17.68 11.55
C LEU A 15 24.85 17.44 10.09
N ASN A 16 24.18 18.06 9.13
CA ASN A 16 24.37 17.82 7.71
C ASN A 16 24.31 16.32 7.35
N ALA A 17 23.29 15.64 7.87
CA ALA A 17 23.07 14.21 7.75
C ALA A 17 21.65 13.90 7.30
N PRO A 18 21.43 12.84 6.51
CA PRO A 18 20.09 12.31 6.32
C PRO A 18 19.61 11.58 7.60
N ALA A 19 18.32 11.67 7.91
CA ALA A 19 17.70 10.84 8.93
C ALA A 19 17.65 9.37 8.50
N PHE A 20 18.02 8.46 9.39
CA PHE A 20 17.95 7.02 9.15
C PHE A 20 16.62 6.48 9.67
N VAL A 21 15.77 6.00 8.77
CA VAL A 21 14.47 5.40 9.10
C VAL A 21 14.55 3.89 8.88
N THR A 22 14.26 3.11 9.92
CA THR A 22 14.31 1.64 9.88
C THR A 22 12.91 1.04 9.93
N PHE A 23 12.63 0.03 9.10
CA PHE A 23 11.35 -0.68 9.12
C PHE A 23 11.44 -2.06 9.78
N LEU A 24 10.39 -2.42 10.54
CA LEU A 24 10.18 -3.73 11.16
C LEU A 24 8.69 -4.11 11.08
N THR A 25 8.36 -5.32 10.62
CA THR A 25 7.01 -5.88 10.81
C THR A 25 6.85 -6.34 12.26
N ALA A 26 5.86 -5.80 12.98
CA ALA A 26 5.54 -6.24 14.33
C ALA A 26 5.18 -7.73 14.36
N GLY A 27 5.72 -8.49 15.31
CA GLY A 27 5.52 -9.93 15.41
C GLY A 27 6.50 -10.78 14.59
N PHE A 28 7.34 -10.17 13.76
CA PHE A 28 8.36 -10.88 12.99
C PHE A 28 9.75 -10.74 13.63
N PRO A 29 10.55 -11.81 13.74
CA PRO A 29 10.25 -13.20 13.37
C PRO A 29 9.37 -13.91 14.41
N SER A 30 9.27 -13.34 15.61
CA SER A 30 8.39 -13.81 16.67
C SER A 30 7.86 -12.63 17.51
N VAL A 31 6.79 -12.86 18.26
CA VAL A 31 6.19 -11.85 19.16
C VAL A 31 7.18 -11.29 20.19
N ASP A 32 8.05 -12.13 20.74
CA ASP A 32 9.05 -11.76 21.75
C ASP A 32 10.26 -11.02 21.15
N ALA A 33 10.44 -11.07 19.83
CA ALA A 33 11.56 -10.41 19.16
C ALA A 33 11.32 -8.93 18.84
N THR A 34 10.06 -8.50 18.76
CA THR A 34 9.72 -7.14 18.29
C THR A 34 10.39 -6.05 19.14
N VAL A 35 10.23 -6.11 20.47
CA VAL A 35 10.77 -5.09 21.38
C VAL A 35 12.32 -5.11 21.41
N PRO A 36 13.00 -6.27 21.57
CA PRO A 36 14.46 -6.34 21.45
C PRO A 36 14.99 -5.78 20.13
N LEU A 37 14.31 -6.03 19.01
CA LEU A 37 14.68 -5.52 17.69
C LEU A 37 14.53 -4.01 17.60
N MET A 38 13.44 -3.43 18.12
CA MET A 38 13.25 -1.98 18.15
C MET A 38 14.35 -1.28 18.97
N LEU A 39 14.71 -1.83 20.13
CA LEU A 39 15.80 -1.31 20.96
C LEU A 39 17.17 -1.47 20.27
N ALA A 40 17.38 -2.57 19.55
CA ALA A 40 18.59 -2.79 18.75
C ALA A 40 18.70 -1.80 17.58
N MET A 41 17.58 -1.45 16.93
CA MET A 41 17.55 -0.41 15.90
C MET A 41 17.95 0.95 16.47
N GLU A 42 17.44 1.33 17.65
CA GLU A 42 17.83 2.57 18.33
C GLU A 42 19.33 2.59 18.69
N ARG A 43 19.85 1.54 19.34
CA ARG A 43 21.29 1.42 19.64
C ARG A 43 22.15 1.40 18.38
N GLY A 44 21.58 0.87 17.29
CA GLY A 44 22.15 0.89 15.96
C GLY A 44 22.14 2.26 15.29
N GLY A 45 21.48 3.24 15.90
CA GLY A 45 21.43 4.62 15.45
C GLY A 45 20.23 4.97 14.57
N SER A 46 19.17 4.16 14.58
CA SER A 46 17.91 4.54 13.92
C SER A 46 17.34 5.83 14.51
N ASP A 47 16.99 6.76 13.64
CA ASP A 47 16.45 8.06 14.01
C ASP A 47 14.92 8.05 14.02
N VAL A 48 14.30 7.16 13.25
CA VAL A 48 12.86 6.88 13.26
C VAL A 48 12.65 5.38 13.02
N ILE A 49 11.80 4.74 13.82
CA ILE A 49 11.40 3.35 13.61
C ILE A 49 10.01 3.33 12.99
N GLU A 50 9.91 2.74 11.81
CA GLU A 50 8.65 2.41 11.14
C GLU A 50 8.23 0.99 11.55
N LEU A 51 7.17 0.88 12.35
CA LEU A 51 6.64 -0.39 12.81
C LEU A 51 5.43 -0.77 11.93
N GLY A 52 5.62 -1.76 11.07
CA GLY A 52 4.59 -2.33 10.23
C GLY A 52 3.55 -3.09 11.04
N VAL A 53 2.30 -2.66 10.94
CA VAL A 53 1.14 -3.40 11.44
C VAL A 53 0.82 -4.50 10.43
N PRO A 54 0.89 -5.79 10.82
CA PRO A 54 0.66 -6.88 9.90
C PRO A 54 -0.76 -6.86 9.36
N PHE A 55 -0.91 -7.24 8.08
CA PHE A 55 -2.16 -7.16 7.36
C PHE A 55 -2.28 -8.30 6.36
N THR A 56 -3.51 -8.81 6.16
CA THR A 56 -3.81 -10.00 5.34
C THR A 56 -3.58 -9.77 3.85
N ASP A 57 -3.84 -8.56 3.37
CA ASP A 57 -3.79 -8.24 1.93
C ASP A 57 -2.81 -7.10 1.62
N PRO A 58 -1.51 -7.28 1.86
CA PRO A 58 -0.51 -6.22 1.74
C PRO A 58 -0.14 -5.90 0.28
N LEU A 59 -1.09 -5.39 -0.51
CA LEU A 59 -0.96 -5.11 -1.95
C LEU A 59 0.20 -4.17 -2.32
N ALA A 60 0.60 -3.29 -1.38
CA ALA A 60 1.71 -2.35 -1.57
C ALA A 60 3.11 -2.95 -1.27
N ASP A 61 3.17 -4.12 -0.61
CA ASP A 61 4.42 -4.66 -0.09
C ASP A 61 5.05 -5.69 -1.02
N GLY A 62 6.38 -5.81 -0.99
CA GLY A 62 7.10 -6.91 -1.65
C GLY A 62 7.03 -8.22 -0.90
N LYS A 63 7.21 -9.34 -1.62
CA LYS A 63 7.11 -10.72 -1.12
C LYS A 63 7.77 -10.94 0.24
N ALA A 64 8.95 -10.36 0.47
CA ALA A 64 9.66 -10.45 1.75
C ALA A 64 8.85 -9.91 2.94
N ILE A 65 8.19 -8.76 2.78
CA ILE A 65 7.36 -8.16 3.83
C ILE A 65 6.02 -8.88 3.93
N GLN A 66 5.46 -9.37 2.82
CA GLN A 66 4.26 -10.21 2.84
C GLN A 66 4.48 -11.49 3.68
N ASP A 67 5.64 -12.13 3.52
CA ASP A 67 6.03 -13.30 4.32
C ASP A 67 6.15 -12.96 5.81
N CYS A 68 6.70 -11.80 6.15
CA CYS A 68 6.75 -11.32 7.53
C CYS A 68 5.35 -11.07 8.09
N ASN A 69 4.43 -10.49 7.31
CA ASN A 69 3.06 -10.26 7.73
C ASN A 69 2.36 -11.58 8.02
N ASN A 70 2.48 -12.60 7.14
CA ASN A 70 1.88 -13.91 7.37
C ASN A 70 2.39 -14.55 8.67
N ILE A 71 3.71 -14.54 8.89
CA ILE A 71 4.31 -15.05 10.14
C ILE A 71 3.77 -14.32 11.38
N ALA A 72 3.59 -13.01 11.31
CA ALA A 72 3.04 -12.22 12.41
C ALA A 72 1.54 -12.49 12.64
N LEU A 73 0.76 -12.64 11.57
CA LEU A 73 -0.67 -12.97 11.63
C LEU A 73 -0.91 -14.37 12.19
N ASP A 74 -0.11 -15.36 11.80
CA ASP A 74 -0.16 -16.72 12.35
C ASP A 74 0.11 -16.75 13.86
N GLN A 75 0.85 -15.76 14.36
CA GLN A 75 1.11 -15.56 15.80
C GLN A 75 0.04 -14.70 16.50
N GLY A 76 -1.05 -14.35 15.81
CA GLY A 76 -2.15 -13.57 16.36
C GLY A 76 -1.82 -12.09 16.60
N VAL A 77 -0.83 -11.53 15.88
CA VAL A 77 -0.48 -10.11 16.01
C VAL A 77 -1.50 -9.26 15.26
N ASP A 78 -2.20 -8.42 16.01
CA ASP A 78 -3.13 -7.43 15.49
C ASP A 78 -2.66 -5.99 15.83
N TYR A 79 -3.49 -5.00 15.51
CA TYR A 79 -3.20 -3.60 15.83
C TYR A 79 -3.01 -3.37 17.34
N THR A 80 -3.83 -3.98 18.19
CA THR A 80 -3.74 -3.82 19.65
C THR A 80 -2.40 -4.35 20.17
N ARG A 81 -1.97 -5.52 19.68
CA ARG A 81 -0.68 -6.12 20.04
C ARG A 81 0.49 -5.26 19.57
N CYS A 82 0.38 -4.59 18.42
CA CYS A 82 1.38 -3.61 17.97
C CYS A 82 1.52 -2.45 18.98
N LEU A 83 0.41 -1.93 19.50
CA LEU A 83 0.43 -0.88 20.52
C LEU A 83 1.07 -1.34 21.83
N GLU A 84 0.86 -2.60 22.21
CA GLU A 84 1.53 -3.20 23.38
C GLU A 84 3.05 -3.25 23.20
N PHE A 85 3.55 -3.64 22.02
CA PHE A 85 5.00 -3.60 21.73
C PHE A 85 5.56 -2.19 21.85
N VAL A 86 4.85 -1.16 21.35
CA VAL A 86 5.29 0.23 21.51
C VAL A 86 5.33 0.62 22.98
N LYS A 87 4.29 0.31 23.77
CA LYS A 87 4.26 0.58 25.22
C LYS A 87 5.42 -0.08 25.95
N GLU A 88 5.67 -1.35 25.66
CA GLU A 88 6.74 -2.13 26.27
C GLU A 88 8.11 -1.57 25.90
N ALA A 89 8.35 -1.26 24.62
CA ALA A 89 9.59 -0.66 24.17
C ALA A 89 9.84 0.71 24.83
N ARG A 90 8.80 1.55 24.96
CA ARG A 90 8.87 2.83 25.68
C ARG A 90 9.19 2.62 27.17
N ALA A 91 8.57 1.62 27.82
CA ALA A 91 8.87 1.28 29.21
C ALA A 91 10.30 0.77 29.41
N GLN A 92 10.87 0.10 28.40
CA GLN A 92 12.28 -0.32 28.37
C GLN A 92 13.26 0.78 27.94
N GLY A 93 12.76 2.01 27.72
CA GLY A 93 13.59 3.19 27.50
C GLY A 93 13.79 3.61 26.05
N LEU A 94 13.06 3.02 25.08
CA LEU A 94 13.10 3.44 23.68
C LEU A 94 12.71 4.93 23.56
N LYS A 95 13.62 5.75 23.03
CA LYS A 95 13.41 7.17 22.78
C LYS A 95 13.09 7.44 21.32
N THR A 96 13.68 6.71 20.38
CA THR A 96 13.50 6.89 18.94
C THR A 96 12.01 6.99 18.58
N PRO A 97 11.59 8.01 17.81
CA PRO A 97 10.22 8.13 17.31
C PRO A 97 9.75 6.85 16.63
N VAL A 98 8.51 6.42 16.92
CA VAL A 98 7.90 5.23 16.30
C VAL A 98 6.71 5.67 15.46
N ILE A 99 6.68 5.29 14.19
CA ILE A 99 5.55 5.51 13.28
C ILE A 99 4.92 4.16 12.96
N LEU A 100 3.60 4.08 13.10
CA LEU A 100 2.86 2.88 12.72
C LEU A 100 2.59 2.93 11.21
N MET A 101 3.11 1.95 10.49
CA MET A 101 2.80 1.77 9.06
C MET A 101 1.65 0.77 8.95
N GLY A 102 0.50 1.25 8.49
CA GLY A 102 -0.73 0.47 8.36
C GLY A 102 -1.32 0.51 6.96
N LYS A 103 -2.37 -0.30 6.77
CA LYS A 103 -3.16 -0.41 5.53
C LYS A 103 -4.66 -0.30 5.86
N PHE A 104 -5.42 0.37 5.00
CA PHE A 104 -6.88 0.43 4.98
C PHE A 104 -7.38 -0.45 3.82
N PRO A 105 -8.04 -1.60 4.06
CA PRO A 105 -8.65 -2.38 3.00
C PRO A 105 -9.56 -1.56 2.09
N LEU A 106 -9.55 -1.97 0.82
CA LEU A 106 -10.71 -1.89 -0.05
C LEU A 106 -11.90 -2.59 0.64
N ALA A 107 -12.99 -1.86 0.78
CA ALA A 107 -14.13 -2.17 1.64
C ALA A 107 -14.70 -3.60 1.54
N CYS A 108 -14.99 -4.18 2.71
CA CYS A 108 -16.27 -4.82 3.03
C CYS A 108 -16.42 -4.96 4.56
N SER A 109 -17.32 -4.20 5.20
CA SER A 109 -17.66 -4.42 6.62
C SER A 109 -19.13 -4.14 6.94
N HIS A 110 -19.81 -5.17 7.46
CA HIS A 110 -20.48 -5.25 8.78
C HIS A 110 -21.69 -6.21 8.71
N ILE A 111 -21.47 -7.48 9.03
CA ILE A 111 -22.44 -8.22 9.83
C ILE A 111 -22.08 -7.90 11.27
N LEU A 112 -22.96 -7.22 12.00
CA LEU A 112 -23.31 -7.53 13.40
C LEU A 112 -24.20 -6.42 13.97
N SER A 113 -25.51 -6.59 13.79
CA SER A 113 -26.55 -6.43 14.82
C SER A 113 -27.88 -6.64 14.08
N SER A 114 -28.69 -7.66 14.34
CA SER A 114 -29.19 -8.05 15.66
C SER A 114 -29.55 -9.54 15.72
N THR A 115 -29.31 -10.13 16.91
CA THR A 115 -29.78 -11.44 17.43
C THR A 115 -29.09 -12.73 16.94
N LEU A 116 -28.50 -13.43 17.94
CA LEU A 116 -27.97 -14.82 18.00
C LEU A 116 -26.46 -15.02 17.77
N THR A 117 -25.74 -15.36 18.85
CA THR A 117 -24.41 -16.02 18.91
C THR A 117 -24.51 -17.52 18.57
N PRO A 118 -23.41 -18.29 18.47
CA PRO A 118 -22.17 -18.10 17.70
C PRO A 118 -21.83 -19.34 16.84
N SER A 119 -21.47 -19.14 15.58
CA SER A 119 -20.68 -20.10 14.80
C SER A 119 -20.10 -19.34 13.61
N LEU A 120 -18.78 -19.19 13.57
CA LEU A 120 -18.07 -18.59 12.44
C LEU A 120 -18.52 -19.20 11.11
N PRO A 121 -18.71 -18.37 10.10
CA PRO A 121 -18.11 -18.63 8.81
C PRO A 121 -17.17 -17.47 8.42
N GLU A 122 -15.99 -17.86 7.99
CA GLU A 122 -15.00 -17.07 7.28
C GLU A 122 -15.64 -16.33 6.10
N THR A 123 -15.48 -15.01 6.03
CA THR A 123 -15.31 -14.17 4.83
C THR A 123 -15.56 -12.69 5.17
N GLY A 124 -14.50 -11.88 5.21
CA GLY A 124 -14.62 -10.43 5.34
C GLY A 124 -13.26 -9.75 5.50
N TYR A 125 -12.82 -9.04 4.45
CA TYR A 125 -11.65 -8.16 4.42
C TYR A 125 -11.77 -7.06 5.49
N PHE A 126 -11.36 -7.35 6.72
CA PHE A 126 -11.57 -6.49 7.89
C PHE A 126 -10.35 -5.59 8.14
N ASN A 127 -10.59 -4.27 8.20
CA ASN A 127 -9.58 -3.23 8.42
C ASN A 127 -9.13 -3.20 9.89
N PRO A 128 -7.84 -3.35 10.24
CA PRO A 128 -7.41 -3.24 11.63
C PRO A 128 -7.68 -1.86 12.27
N LEU A 129 -7.51 -0.76 11.52
CA LEU A 129 -7.71 0.62 12.01
C LEU A 129 -9.18 1.06 12.00
N LEU A 130 -9.94 0.79 10.93
CA LEU A 130 -11.37 1.11 10.91
C LEU A 130 -12.16 0.22 11.89
N ALA A 131 -11.79 -1.05 12.06
CA ALA A 131 -12.45 -1.93 13.03
C ALA A 131 -12.21 -1.46 14.47
N HIS A 132 -11.04 -0.89 14.75
CA HIS A 132 -10.72 -0.27 16.05
C HIS A 132 -11.40 1.09 16.25
N GLY A 133 -11.86 1.70 15.15
CA GLY A 133 -12.38 3.08 15.07
C GLY A 133 -11.25 4.09 14.96
N GLU A 134 -11.29 4.97 13.94
CA GLU A 134 -10.19 5.88 13.61
C GLU A 134 -9.76 6.78 14.79
N GLU A 135 -10.73 7.38 15.48
CA GLU A 135 -10.46 8.27 16.61
C GLU A 135 -9.83 7.52 17.78
N ARG A 136 -10.37 6.35 18.11
CA ARG A 136 -9.84 5.49 19.16
C ARG A 136 -8.46 4.97 18.80
N ALA A 137 -8.22 4.58 17.54
CA ALA A 137 -6.93 4.09 17.08
C ALA A 137 -5.84 5.15 17.26
N VAL A 138 -6.12 6.40 16.90
CA VAL A 138 -5.19 7.53 17.09
C VAL A 138 -4.95 7.81 18.57
N GLN A 139 -6.00 7.80 19.40
CA GLN A 139 -5.88 8.01 20.85
C GLN A 139 -5.07 6.91 21.53
N ASP A 140 -5.34 5.65 21.21
CA ASP A 140 -4.64 4.49 21.78
C ASP A 140 -3.17 4.45 21.30
N ALA A 141 -2.89 4.82 20.05
CA ALA A 141 -1.51 4.96 19.56
C ALA A 141 -0.73 6.05 20.30
N LYS A 142 -1.36 7.19 20.55
CA LYS A 142 -0.78 8.26 21.36
C LYS A 142 -0.49 7.78 22.78
N ALA A 143 -1.45 7.11 23.40
CA ALA A 143 -1.30 6.54 24.74
C ALA A 143 -0.20 5.47 24.79
N ALA A 144 0.02 4.75 23.68
CA ALA A 144 1.11 3.78 23.54
C ALA A 144 2.50 4.44 23.39
N GLY A 145 2.55 5.71 22.98
CA GLY A 145 3.80 6.43 22.74
C GLY A 145 4.27 6.38 21.28
N ALA A 146 3.37 6.10 20.33
CA ALA A 146 3.62 6.28 18.90
C ALA A 146 3.67 7.79 18.55
N ASN A 147 4.29 8.10 17.40
CA ASN A 147 4.53 9.45 16.92
C ASN A 147 3.68 9.83 15.72
N GLY A 148 3.12 8.84 15.02
CA GLY A 148 2.28 9.06 13.86
C GLY A 148 1.96 7.79 13.10
N PHE A 149 1.38 7.99 11.93
CA PHE A 149 0.95 6.95 11.01
C PHE A 149 1.47 7.20 9.60
N ILE A 150 1.86 6.13 8.92
CA ILE A 150 1.92 6.02 7.47
C ILE A 150 0.80 5.06 7.08
N ILE A 151 -0.15 5.51 6.27
CA ILE A 151 -1.22 4.65 5.76
C ILE A 151 -1.07 4.58 4.25
N VAL A 152 -0.61 3.43 3.76
CA VAL A 152 -0.06 3.32 2.40
C VAL A 152 -1.09 3.42 1.28
N ASP A 153 -2.34 3.06 1.57
CA ASP A 153 -3.48 2.90 0.66
C ASP A 153 -4.62 3.86 0.98
N LEU A 154 -4.41 4.81 1.89
CA LEU A 154 -5.36 5.88 2.17
C LEU A 154 -5.05 7.07 1.26
N PRO A 155 -5.80 7.27 0.17
CA PRO A 155 -5.52 8.37 -0.74
C PRO A 155 -5.81 9.72 -0.04
N PRO A 156 -5.23 10.81 -0.53
CA PRO A 156 -5.34 12.13 0.09
C PRO A 156 -6.77 12.65 0.21
N GLU A 157 -7.65 12.29 -0.72
CA GLU A 157 -9.09 12.60 -0.69
C GLU A 157 -9.76 12.05 0.58
N GLU A 158 -9.46 10.81 0.93
CA GLU A 158 -10.00 10.11 2.10
C GLU A 158 -9.20 10.45 3.38
N ALA A 159 -7.92 10.82 3.23
CA ALA A 159 -7.02 11.10 4.35
C ALA A 159 -7.38 12.36 5.14
N VAL A 160 -8.17 13.30 4.59
CA VAL A 160 -8.48 14.57 5.25
C VAL A 160 -9.12 14.38 6.63
N GLY A 161 -10.05 13.43 6.75
CA GLY A 161 -10.72 13.09 8.01
C GLY A 161 -9.73 12.54 9.03
N PHE A 162 -9.04 11.46 8.68
CA PHE A 162 -8.03 10.82 9.52
C PHE A 162 -6.92 11.79 9.95
N ARG A 163 -6.43 12.64 9.03
CA ARG A 163 -5.40 13.65 9.30
C ARG A 163 -5.88 14.69 10.32
N LYS A 164 -7.15 15.11 10.28
CA LYS A 164 -7.71 16.02 11.30
C LYS A 164 -7.66 15.40 12.69
N ILE A 165 -7.99 14.11 12.81
CA ILE A 165 -7.91 13.35 14.07
C ILE A 165 -6.45 13.30 14.56
N CYS A 166 -5.51 12.89 13.70
CA CYS A 166 -4.08 12.85 14.03
C CYS A 166 -3.56 14.21 14.53
N THR A 167 -3.89 15.29 13.82
CA THR A 167 -3.46 16.65 14.17
C THR A 167 -4.01 17.08 15.53
N ARG A 168 -5.30 16.84 15.78
CA ARG A 168 -5.96 17.15 17.06
C ARG A 168 -5.30 16.42 18.22
N GLU A 169 -4.91 15.16 18.02
CA GLU A 169 -4.24 14.37 19.05
C GLU A 169 -2.73 14.65 19.15
N GLY A 170 -2.16 15.41 18.23
CA GLY A 170 -0.72 15.73 18.20
C GLY A 170 0.16 14.56 17.71
N LEU A 171 -0.40 13.72 16.84
CA LEU A 171 0.28 12.67 16.06
C LEU A 171 0.46 13.10 14.61
N SER A 172 1.53 12.62 13.97
CA SER A 172 1.79 12.92 12.57
C SER A 172 1.02 11.98 11.65
N TYR A 173 0.50 12.50 10.54
CA TYR A 173 0.14 11.70 9.37
C TYR A 173 1.18 11.97 8.29
N VAL A 174 1.86 10.93 7.81
CA VAL A 174 2.93 11.02 6.82
C VAL A 174 2.37 10.60 5.45
N PRO A 175 2.17 11.53 4.52
CA PRO A 175 1.68 11.22 3.18
C PRO A 175 2.78 10.61 2.30
N LEU A 176 2.36 9.85 1.28
CA LEU A 176 3.25 9.23 0.31
C LEU A 176 3.22 9.99 -1.02
N ILE A 177 4.38 10.11 -1.67
CA ILE A 177 4.50 10.53 -3.08
C ILE A 177 5.18 9.39 -3.84
N ALA A 178 4.55 8.94 -4.92
CA ALA A 178 5.10 7.99 -5.88
C ALA A 178 5.59 8.69 -7.16
N PRO A 179 6.36 8.01 -8.03
CA PRO A 179 6.86 8.59 -9.29
C PRO A 179 5.73 9.00 -10.25
N SER A 180 4.61 8.28 -10.23
CA SER A 180 3.40 8.57 -11.00
C SER A 180 2.72 9.85 -10.56
N THR A 181 2.67 10.14 -9.25
CA THR A 181 1.95 11.28 -8.65
C THR A 181 2.02 12.56 -9.49
N THR A 182 0.85 13.08 -9.86
CA THR A 182 0.72 14.30 -10.67
C THR A 182 1.15 15.56 -9.90
N ASP A 183 1.51 16.63 -10.59
CA ASP A 183 1.98 17.89 -9.96
C ASP A 183 0.96 18.51 -9.02
N ASN A 184 -0.33 18.46 -9.38
CA ASN A 184 -1.42 18.98 -8.53
C ASN A 184 -1.56 18.16 -7.25
N ARG A 185 -1.44 16.82 -7.37
CA ARG A 185 -1.54 15.91 -6.24
C ARG A 185 -0.33 16.01 -5.32
N ILE A 186 0.88 16.24 -5.85
CA ILE A 186 2.08 16.58 -5.06
C ILE A 186 1.82 17.83 -4.21
N LYS A 187 1.29 18.91 -4.79
CA LYS A 187 0.97 20.14 -4.04
C LYS A 187 -0.05 19.89 -2.93
N PHE A 188 -1.05 19.05 -3.19
CA PHE A 188 -2.04 18.69 -2.19
C PHE A 188 -1.44 17.86 -1.05
N LEU A 189 -0.73 16.77 -1.37
CA LEU A 189 -0.01 15.93 -0.41
C LEU A 189 0.96 16.75 0.46
N ALA A 190 1.66 17.69 -0.17
CA ALA A 190 2.50 18.66 0.50
C ALA A 190 1.72 19.49 1.50
N SER A 191 0.56 20.06 1.11
CA SER A 191 -0.26 20.90 1.99
C SER A 191 -0.69 20.19 3.28
N ILE A 192 -0.99 18.89 3.21
CA ILE A 192 -1.46 18.10 4.36
C ILE A 192 -0.33 17.52 5.23
N ALA A 193 0.90 17.43 4.70
CA ALA A 193 2.08 16.93 5.40
C ALA A 193 2.49 17.84 6.57
N ASP A 194 2.84 17.22 7.71
CA ASP A 194 3.15 17.91 8.98
C ASP A 194 4.60 17.68 9.49
N SER A 195 5.19 16.50 9.23
CA SER A 195 6.52 16.15 9.72
C SER A 195 7.52 15.92 8.60
N PHE A 196 7.24 14.97 7.71
CA PHE A 196 7.98 14.69 6.49
C PHE A 196 7.05 14.06 5.46
N ILE A 197 7.52 13.92 4.22
CA ILE A 197 6.83 13.19 3.15
C ILE A 197 7.63 11.94 2.83
N TYR A 198 6.94 10.80 2.72
CA TYR A 198 7.54 9.55 2.28
C TYR A 198 7.54 9.50 0.75
N VAL A 199 8.72 9.44 0.13
CA VAL A 199 8.87 9.33 -1.33
C VAL A 199 9.19 7.88 -1.69
N VAL A 200 8.26 7.25 -2.40
CA VAL A 200 8.43 5.90 -2.95
C VAL A 200 9.20 6.02 -4.27
N SER A 201 10.38 5.43 -4.37
CA SER A 201 11.26 5.68 -5.53
C SER A 201 10.98 4.79 -6.74
N LYS A 202 10.24 3.68 -6.57
CA LYS A 202 9.97 2.70 -7.63
C LYS A 202 8.47 2.46 -7.82
N MET A 203 8.08 2.38 -9.09
CA MET A 203 6.78 1.83 -9.50
C MET A 203 6.87 0.30 -9.46
N GLY A 204 6.72 -0.29 -8.27
CA GLY A 204 6.83 -1.73 -8.05
C GLY A 204 7.17 -2.06 -6.59
N THR A 205 6.96 -3.32 -6.19
CA THR A 205 7.17 -3.75 -4.81
C THR A 205 8.63 -3.68 -4.38
N THR A 206 8.86 -3.48 -3.08
CA THR A 206 10.19 -3.22 -2.49
C THR A 206 11.18 -4.35 -2.80
N GLY A 207 12.21 -4.06 -3.60
CA GLY A 207 13.32 -4.98 -3.93
C GLY A 207 14.59 -4.21 -4.31
N ALA A 208 15.75 -4.73 -3.90
CA ALA A 208 17.06 -4.15 -4.18
C ALA A 208 17.35 -4.14 -5.69
N SER A 209 17.87 -3.04 -6.23
CA SER A 209 18.33 -2.95 -7.63
C SER A 209 19.53 -2.01 -7.72
N ASP A 210 20.47 -2.35 -8.59
CA ASP A 210 21.85 -1.85 -8.62
C ASP A 210 22.07 -0.49 -9.31
N LYS A 211 21.01 0.26 -9.66
CA LYS A 211 21.17 1.60 -10.27
C LYS A 211 20.21 2.62 -9.66
N VAL A 212 20.74 3.43 -8.76
CA VAL A 212 19.97 4.31 -7.86
C VAL A 212 19.91 5.78 -8.32
N SER A 213 20.84 6.25 -9.15
CA SER A 213 21.24 7.66 -9.07
C SER A 213 20.43 8.69 -9.88
N SER A 214 20.03 8.43 -11.13
CA SER A 214 19.63 9.55 -12.01
C SER A 214 18.15 9.96 -11.94
N SER A 215 17.23 9.01 -11.78
CA SER A 215 15.80 9.31 -11.71
C SER A 215 15.38 9.88 -10.36
N LEU A 216 16.09 9.54 -9.28
CA LEU A 216 15.76 9.98 -7.93
C LEU A 216 16.03 11.48 -7.74
N SER A 217 17.20 11.98 -8.12
CA SER A 217 17.55 13.40 -7.94
C SER A 217 16.58 14.32 -8.70
N SER A 218 16.20 13.93 -9.93
CA SER A 218 15.23 14.70 -10.73
C SER A 218 13.82 14.69 -10.13
N MET A 219 13.40 13.57 -9.55
CA MET A 219 12.12 13.45 -8.85
C MET A 219 12.08 14.30 -7.58
N LEU A 220 13.11 14.20 -6.73
CA LEU A 220 13.20 15.02 -5.52
C LEU A 220 13.27 16.51 -5.85
N ALA A 221 14.00 16.90 -6.90
CA ALA A 221 14.03 18.28 -7.37
C ALA A 221 12.64 18.76 -7.86
N ARG A 222 11.91 17.92 -8.61
CA ARG A 222 10.52 18.21 -9.02
C ARG A 222 9.62 18.41 -7.80
N ILE A 223 9.66 17.50 -6.84
CA ILE A 223 8.86 17.56 -5.61
C ILE A 223 9.19 18.84 -4.82
N ARG A 224 10.48 19.11 -4.55
CA ARG A 224 10.91 20.32 -3.82
C ARG A 224 10.47 21.62 -4.50
N LYS A 225 10.49 21.67 -5.83
CA LYS A 225 10.00 22.83 -6.61
C LYS A 225 8.51 23.08 -6.42
N LEU A 226 7.71 22.04 -6.15
CA LEU A 226 6.25 22.11 -6.05
C LEU A 226 5.75 22.34 -4.61
N ILE A 227 6.47 21.87 -3.59
CA ILE A 227 6.02 21.88 -2.18
C ILE A 227 5.92 23.31 -1.62
N GLY A 228 6.73 24.27 -2.08
CA GLY A 228 6.69 25.67 -1.63
C GLY A 228 7.03 25.92 -0.16
N LYS A 229 7.15 24.86 0.66
CA LYS A 229 7.47 24.89 2.09
C LYS A 229 8.61 23.91 2.44
N PRO A 230 9.31 24.12 3.57
CA PRO A 230 10.51 23.39 3.93
C PRO A 230 10.14 22.08 4.63
N ILE A 231 9.69 21.07 3.87
CA ILE A 231 9.33 19.76 4.41
C ILE A 231 10.39 18.71 4.02
N PRO A 232 10.89 17.94 5.00
CA PRO A 232 11.80 16.82 4.74
C PRO A 232 11.19 15.77 3.82
N LEU A 233 12.00 15.28 2.88
CA LEU A 233 11.67 14.14 2.01
C LEU A 233 12.44 12.90 2.46
N ALA A 234 11.75 11.89 2.98
CA ALA A 234 12.33 10.60 3.31
C ALA A 234 12.09 9.61 2.17
N VAL A 235 13.16 8.98 1.66
CA VAL A 235 13.07 8.12 0.47
C VAL A 235 13.14 6.66 0.88
N GLY A 236 12.10 5.90 0.51
CA GLY A 236 12.14 4.44 0.46
C GLY A 236 12.71 4.00 -0.88
N PHE A 237 14.01 3.72 -0.90
CA PHE A 237 14.69 3.09 -2.03
C PHE A 237 15.10 1.68 -1.58
N GLY A 238 15.29 0.71 -2.48
CA GLY A 238 15.81 -0.63 -2.16
C GLY A 238 17.27 -0.58 -1.67
N VAL A 239 17.52 0.16 -0.59
CA VAL A 239 18.79 0.43 0.06
C VAL A 239 19.13 -0.77 0.92
N SER A 240 20.31 -1.32 0.69
CA SER A 240 20.79 -2.53 1.36
C SER A 240 22.20 -2.35 1.93
N THR A 241 22.97 -1.42 1.38
CA THR A 241 24.35 -1.14 1.78
C THR A 241 24.53 0.30 2.25
N GLN A 242 25.67 0.57 2.88
CA GLN A 242 26.04 1.92 3.32
C GLN A 242 26.20 2.87 2.12
N GLU A 243 26.77 2.38 1.03
CA GLU A 243 26.97 3.17 -0.19
C GLU A 243 25.64 3.62 -0.80
N HIS A 244 24.64 2.73 -0.84
CA HIS A 244 23.28 3.09 -1.25
C HIS A 244 22.67 4.14 -0.32
N PHE A 245 22.86 4.00 0.99
CA PHE A 245 22.36 4.96 1.98
C PHE A 245 22.99 6.34 1.78
N GLU A 246 24.31 6.40 1.60
CA GLU A 246 25.04 7.64 1.34
C GLU A 246 24.63 8.27 0.01
N GLU A 247 24.44 7.47 -1.04
CA GLU A 247 24.01 7.93 -2.36
C GLU A 247 22.61 8.57 -2.32
N VAL A 248 21.62 7.88 -1.76
CA VAL A 248 20.26 8.41 -1.59
C VAL A 248 20.25 9.63 -0.66
N GLY A 249 21.05 9.56 0.41
CA GLY A 249 21.18 10.61 1.41
C GLY A 249 21.81 11.91 0.91
N ARG A 250 22.40 11.94 -0.30
CA ARG A 250 22.88 13.18 -0.94
C ARG A 250 21.73 14.13 -1.27
N ASP A 251 20.61 13.60 -1.74
CA ASP A 251 19.47 14.39 -2.22
C ASP A 251 18.25 14.33 -1.27
N ALA A 252 18.14 13.28 -0.46
CA ALA A 252 17.03 13.04 0.46
C ALA A 252 17.32 13.52 1.88
N ASP A 253 16.29 14.01 2.58
CA ASP A 253 16.36 14.41 4.00
C ASP A 253 16.34 13.22 4.95
N GLY A 254 15.79 12.09 4.51
CA GLY A 254 15.87 10.82 5.20
C GLY A 254 15.95 9.65 4.23
N VAL A 255 16.46 8.53 4.70
CA VAL A 255 16.57 7.29 3.94
C VAL A 255 15.90 6.17 4.73
N VAL A 256 14.96 5.48 4.09
CA VAL A 256 14.19 4.39 4.67
C VAL A 256 14.77 3.05 4.22
N ILE A 257 15.04 2.17 5.17
CA ILE A 257 15.51 0.79 4.92
C ILE A 257 14.54 -0.19 5.55
N GLY A 258 13.93 -1.05 4.72
CA GLY A 258 13.03 -2.12 5.19
C GLY A 258 13.46 -3.51 4.77
N SER A 259 13.35 -3.85 3.49
CA SER A 259 13.56 -5.23 3.03
C SER A 259 14.91 -5.83 3.41
N GLN A 260 15.98 -5.02 3.49
CA GLN A 260 17.28 -5.53 3.92
C GLN A 260 17.31 -5.88 5.41
N LEU A 261 16.64 -5.10 6.28
CA LEU A 261 16.52 -5.43 7.69
C LEU A 261 15.74 -6.73 7.89
N VAL A 262 14.68 -6.94 7.10
CA VAL A 262 13.95 -8.20 7.07
C VAL A 262 14.88 -9.38 6.76
N SER A 263 15.74 -9.26 5.75
CA SER A 263 16.72 -10.31 5.42
C SER A 263 17.72 -10.55 6.56
N VAL A 264 18.28 -9.48 7.16
CA VAL A 264 19.22 -9.59 8.29
C VAL A 264 18.58 -10.31 9.48
N ILE A 265 17.34 -9.96 9.79
CA ILE A 265 16.56 -10.61 10.85
C ILE A 265 16.35 -12.08 10.53
N LYS A 266 15.90 -12.40 9.30
CA LYS A 266 15.61 -13.76 8.87
C LYS A 266 16.85 -14.67 8.97
N ASP A 267 17.99 -14.18 8.47
CA ASP A 267 19.25 -14.94 8.45
C ASP A 267 19.78 -15.19 9.87
N ALA A 268 19.72 -14.17 10.74
CA ALA A 268 20.22 -14.27 12.10
C ALA A 268 19.26 -14.98 13.07
N ASN A 269 17.95 -15.02 12.76
CA ASN A 269 16.95 -15.65 13.62
C ASN A 269 17.15 -17.16 13.78
N ALA A 270 17.85 -17.82 12.85
CA ALA A 270 18.26 -19.22 13.00
C ALA A 270 19.11 -19.47 14.26
N LEU A 271 19.75 -18.42 14.80
CA LEU A 271 20.55 -18.44 16.02
C LEU A 271 19.81 -17.86 17.24
N GLY A 272 18.52 -17.53 17.10
CA GLY A 272 17.64 -17.01 18.14
C GLY A 272 17.51 -15.47 18.19
N THR A 273 16.52 -15.00 18.95
CA THR A 273 16.13 -13.59 19.06
C THR A 273 17.27 -12.64 19.42
N SER A 274 18.16 -13.05 20.34
CA SER A 274 19.30 -12.22 20.76
C SER A 274 20.34 -12.05 19.63
N ALA A 275 20.55 -13.09 18.83
CA ALA A 275 21.43 -13.03 17.66
C ALA A 275 20.82 -12.13 16.57
N ALA A 276 19.52 -12.23 16.33
CA ALA A 276 18.80 -11.32 15.43
C ALA A 276 18.91 -9.85 15.88
N ALA A 277 18.69 -9.55 17.16
CA ALA A 277 18.86 -8.21 17.70
C ALA A 277 20.29 -7.69 17.54
N SER A 278 21.29 -8.53 17.83
CA SER A 278 22.72 -8.16 17.66
C SER A 278 23.08 -7.91 16.19
N ALA A 279 22.54 -8.72 15.27
CA ALA A 279 22.75 -8.55 13.84
C ALA A 279 22.09 -7.28 13.28
N VAL A 280 20.87 -6.96 13.75
CA VAL A 280 20.19 -5.71 13.41
C VAL A 280 20.97 -4.50 13.93
N GLU A 281 21.42 -4.53 15.19
CA GLU A 281 22.23 -3.46 15.76
C GLU A 281 23.51 -3.25 14.93
N ALA A 282 24.26 -4.31 14.64
CA ALA A 282 25.48 -4.25 13.83
C ALA A 282 25.21 -3.75 12.39
N TYR A 283 24.11 -4.19 11.78
CA TYR A 283 23.71 -3.71 10.45
C TYR A 283 23.42 -2.21 10.47
N CYS A 284 22.61 -1.75 11.43
CA CYS A 284 22.26 -0.34 11.59
C CYS A 284 23.49 0.51 11.89
N GLN A 285 24.43 0.04 12.72
CA GLN A 285 25.70 0.74 12.99
C GLN A 285 26.55 0.86 11.74
N ARG A 286 26.65 -0.21 10.95
CA ARG A 286 27.42 -0.21 9.70
C ARG A 286 26.85 0.77 8.68
N VAL A 287 25.53 0.78 8.49
CA VAL A 287 24.88 1.73 7.56
C VAL A 287 24.97 3.16 8.08
N SER A 288 24.85 3.37 9.39
CA SER A 288 24.78 4.70 9.98
C SER A 288 26.14 5.29 10.42
N GLY A 289 27.25 4.57 10.19
CA GLY A 289 28.59 4.86 10.73
C GLY A 289 29.30 6.09 10.15
N ASN A 290 28.82 6.67 9.05
CA ASN A 290 29.31 7.93 8.48
C ASN A 290 28.14 8.74 7.91
N ARG A 291 27.49 9.55 8.75
CA ARG A 291 26.27 10.29 8.34
C ARG A 291 26.53 11.62 7.64
N THR A 292 27.78 12.05 7.52
CA THR A 292 28.10 13.39 7.03
C THR A 292 27.93 13.45 5.51
N ARG A 293 27.01 14.28 5.01
CA ARG A 293 26.90 14.52 3.57
C ARG A 293 28.15 15.21 3.04
N ALA A 294 28.61 14.77 1.87
CA ALA A 294 29.73 15.42 1.16
C ALA A 294 29.43 16.88 0.76
N ALA A 295 28.16 17.21 0.50
CA ALA A 295 27.68 18.56 0.25
C ALA A 295 26.39 18.80 1.05
N PRO A 296 26.23 19.97 1.71
CA PRO A 296 24.99 20.30 2.38
C PRO A 296 23.83 20.39 1.39
N LEU A 297 22.66 19.89 1.79
CA LEU A 297 21.43 20.22 1.08
C LEU A 297 21.25 21.75 1.09
N PRO A 298 20.67 22.33 0.03
CA PRO A 298 20.37 23.76 0.01
C PRO A 298 19.57 24.12 1.27
N LYS A 299 20.11 25.02 2.11
CA LYS A 299 19.43 25.51 3.31
C LYS A 299 18.07 26.05 2.89
N GLN A 300 17.01 25.47 3.44
CA GLN A 300 15.67 25.94 3.18
C GLN A 300 15.49 27.27 3.92
N THR A 301 15.41 28.38 3.17
CA THR A 301 15.10 29.71 3.72
C THR A 301 13.62 29.96 3.51
N VAL A 302 12.87 30.10 4.60
CA VAL A 302 11.48 30.55 4.56
C VAL A 302 11.31 31.65 5.58
N SER A 303 10.76 32.78 5.13
CA SER A 303 10.42 33.94 5.96
C SER A 303 9.27 33.60 6.90
N ASP A 304 9.33 34.11 8.13
CA ASP A 304 8.39 33.87 9.24
C ASP A 304 6.92 34.30 9.00
N GLU A 305 6.56 34.74 7.80
CA GLU A 305 5.23 35.28 7.49
C GLU A 305 4.20 34.24 6.98
N ASP A 306 4.60 33.02 6.60
CA ASP A 306 3.67 32.00 6.10
C ASP A 306 3.02 31.16 7.21
N LYS A 307 2.55 31.82 8.28
CA LYS A 307 1.74 31.18 9.32
C LYS A 307 0.25 31.22 8.94
N VAL A 308 -0.25 30.04 8.57
CA VAL A 308 -1.66 29.61 8.73
C VAL A 308 -2.69 30.46 7.99
N LYS A 309 -2.77 30.35 6.65
CA LYS A 309 -3.97 30.80 5.90
C LYS A 309 -4.49 29.90 4.77
N GLU A 310 -3.88 28.76 4.44
CA GLU A 310 -4.37 27.91 3.34
C GLU A 310 -4.70 26.48 3.78
N VAL A 311 -5.81 26.32 4.51
CA VAL A 311 -6.44 25.00 4.70
C VAL A 311 -7.93 25.03 4.32
N GLU A 312 -8.58 26.20 4.36
CA GLU A 312 -10.00 26.33 4.02
C GLU A 312 -10.26 26.44 2.50
N SER A 313 -9.39 27.09 1.73
CA SER A 313 -9.62 27.34 0.28
C SER A 313 -9.35 26.14 -0.64
N VAL A 314 -8.71 25.08 -0.15
CA VAL A 314 -8.38 23.89 -0.95
C VAL A 314 -9.45 22.79 -0.82
N GLN A 315 -10.31 22.88 0.20
CA GLN A 315 -11.45 21.97 0.39
C GLN A 315 -12.45 22.00 -0.77
N GLU A 316 -12.53 23.10 -1.52
CA GLU A 316 -13.50 23.23 -2.61
C GLU A 316 -13.09 22.56 -3.93
N LYS A 317 -11.82 22.16 -4.10
CA LYS A 317 -11.34 21.57 -5.37
C LYS A 317 -11.13 20.07 -5.36
N VAL A 318 -11.08 19.44 -4.19
CA VAL A 318 -11.09 17.99 -4.10
C VAL A 318 -12.56 17.60 -4.10
N ALA A 319 -13.08 17.20 -5.26
CA ALA A 319 -14.39 16.59 -5.33
C ALA A 319 -14.46 15.54 -4.22
N SER A 320 -15.41 15.65 -3.30
CA SER A 320 -15.62 14.62 -2.27
C SER A 320 -15.57 13.28 -2.98
N ALA A 321 -14.68 12.39 -2.55
CA ALA A 321 -14.55 11.08 -3.18
C ALA A 321 -15.95 10.50 -3.36
N ALA A 322 -16.29 10.05 -4.57
CA ALA A 322 -17.60 9.50 -4.83
C ALA A 322 -17.73 8.21 -4.01
N ARG A 323 -18.41 8.28 -2.86
CA ARG A 323 -18.64 7.14 -1.98
C ARG A 323 -20.01 6.53 -2.26
N PHE A 324 -20.06 5.21 -2.27
CA PHE A 324 -21.31 4.45 -2.28
C PHE A 324 -21.78 4.25 -0.83
N GLY A 325 -22.43 5.28 -0.29
CA GLY A 325 -22.74 5.34 1.15
C GLY A 325 -21.48 5.17 2.00
N ASP A 326 -21.62 4.49 3.14
CA ASP A 326 -20.49 4.20 4.04
C ASP A 326 -19.56 3.09 3.51
N PHE A 327 -19.98 2.39 2.44
CA PHE A 327 -19.32 1.17 1.94
C PHE A 327 -18.47 1.39 0.69
N GLY A 328 -18.58 2.54 0.03
CA GLY A 328 -17.81 2.86 -1.18
C GLY A 328 -16.68 3.85 -0.94
N GLY A 329 -15.76 3.88 -1.88
CA GLY A 329 -14.53 4.67 -1.85
C GLY A 329 -13.42 3.93 -2.59
N ALA A 330 -12.27 4.57 -2.78
CA ALA A 330 -11.11 3.96 -3.41
C ALA A 330 -9.93 3.99 -2.44
N TYR A 331 -9.65 2.88 -1.78
CA TYR A 331 -8.44 2.73 -0.94
C TYR A 331 -7.38 2.04 -1.77
N VAL A 332 -6.46 2.84 -2.32
CA VAL A 332 -5.44 2.36 -3.25
C VAL A 332 -4.10 2.99 -2.90
N PRO A 333 -3.00 2.22 -2.97
CA PRO A 333 -1.66 2.80 -2.89
C PRO A 333 -1.46 3.92 -3.90
N GLU A 334 -0.80 5.00 -3.46
CA GLU A 334 -0.56 6.19 -4.27
C GLU A 334 0.07 5.88 -5.64
N ALA A 335 0.96 4.88 -5.70
CA ALA A 335 1.61 4.46 -6.93
C ALA A 335 0.64 3.94 -8.01
N LEU A 336 -0.54 3.44 -7.64
CA LEU A 336 -1.52 2.85 -8.55
C LEU A 336 -2.66 3.82 -8.92
N TYR A 337 -2.74 4.99 -8.28
CA TYR A 337 -3.83 5.94 -8.46
C TYR A 337 -4.03 6.33 -9.94
N ASP A 338 -2.96 6.80 -10.59
CA ASP A 338 -3.02 7.24 -12.00
C ASP A 338 -3.45 6.11 -12.96
N ALA A 339 -3.03 4.87 -12.68
CA ALA A 339 -3.43 3.73 -13.51
C ALA A 339 -4.93 3.43 -13.37
N LEU A 340 -5.49 3.59 -12.16
CA LEU A 340 -6.92 3.46 -11.94
C LEU A 340 -7.70 4.64 -12.52
N GLU A 341 -7.16 5.86 -12.48
CA GLU A 341 -7.78 7.04 -13.10
C GLU A 341 -7.81 6.92 -14.63
N GLU A 342 -6.69 6.49 -15.24
CA GLU A 342 -6.60 6.16 -16.67
C GLU A 342 -7.64 5.11 -17.06
N LEU A 343 -7.73 4.02 -16.28
CA LEU A 343 -8.70 2.95 -16.49
C LEU A 343 -10.15 3.44 -16.34
N THR A 344 -10.43 4.26 -15.34
CA THR A 344 -11.77 4.81 -15.07
C THR A 344 -12.24 5.69 -16.22
N THR A 345 -11.35 6.58 -16.70
CA THR A 345 -11.62 7.46 -17.84
C THR A 345 -11.85 6.64 -19.10
N ALA A 346 -10.93 5.72 -19.42
CA ALA A 346 -11.05 4.88 -20.61
C ALA A 346 -12.29 3.99 -20.57
N TYR A 347 -12.70 3.49 -19.41
CA TYR A 347 -13.93 2.74 -19.24
C TYR A 347 -15.17 3.61 -19.50
N ALA A 348 -15.22 4.82 -18.94
CA ALA A 348 -16.32 5.75 -19.18
C ALA A 348 -16.45 6.11 -20.67
N ASP A 349 -15.33 6.41 -21.32
CA ASP A 349 -15.26 6.71 -22.74
C ASP A 349 -15.69 5.51 -23.60
N ALA A 350 -15.17 4.32 -23.30
CA ALA A 350 -15.55 3.09 -24.00
C ALA A 350 -17.03 2.76 -23.82
N ARG A 351 -17.58 2.96 -22.63
CA ARG A 351 -19.01 2.73 -22.35
C ARG A 351 -19.91 3.68 -23.15
N ALA A 352 -19.48 4.92 -23.34
CA ALA A 352 -20.21 5.94 -24.08
C ALA A 352 -20.04 5.82 -25.61
N ASP A 353 -18.99 5.15 -26.09
CA ASP A 353 -18.66 5.01 -27.50
C ASP A 353 -19.44 3.87 -28.19
N PRO A 354 -20.33 4.14 -29.16
CA PRO A 354 -21.05 3.10 -29.89
C PRO A 354 -20.14 2.14 -30.66
N LYS A 355 -18.96 2.58 -31.12
CA LYS A 355 -18.02 1.72 -31.85
C LYS A 355 -17.41 0.65 -30.96
N PHE A 356 -17.23 0.94 -29.68
CA PHE A 356 -16.81 -0.07 -28.70
C PHE A 356 -17.82 -1.21 -28.63
N TRP A 357 -19.10 -0.85 -28.53
CA TRP A 357 -20.19 -1.83 -28.48
C TRP A 357 -20.35 -2.58 -29.79
N GLU A 358 -20.14 -1.94 -30.93
CA GLU A 358 -20.12 -2.62 -32.23
C GLU A 358 -19.01 -3.68 -32.31
N GLU A 359 -17.78 -3.32 -31.92
CA GLU A 359 -16.64 -4.26 -31.86
C GLU A 359 -16.92 -5.40 -30.87
N TRP A 360 -17.38 -5.08 -29.65
CA TRP A 360 -17.71 -6.09 -28.65
C TRP A 360 -18.82 -7.04 -29.13
N ASN A 361 -19.90 -6.51 -29.73
CA ASN A 361 -21.00 -7.30 -30.28
C ASN A 361 -20.57 -8.16 -31.47
N SER A 362 -19.58 -7.74 -32.25
CA SER A 362 -19.02 -8.56 -33.33
C SER A 362 -18.41 -9.88 -32.82
N HIS A 363 -18.09 -9.97 -31.52
CA HIS A 363 -17.53 -11.17 -30.89
C HIS A 363 -18.59 -12.12 -30.32
N MET A 364 -19.89 -11.81 -30.39
CA MET A 364 -20.96 -12.67 -29.83
C MET A 364 -20.91 -14.11 -30.36
N GLY A 365 -20.61 -14.29 -31.65
CA GLY A 365 -20.43 -15.62 -32.24
C GLY A 365 -19.23 -16.38 -31.67
N TYR A 366 -18.11 -15.68 -31.42
CA TYR A 366 -16.90 -16.26 -30.83
C TYR A 366 -17.13 -16.71 -29.37
N ILE A 367 -17.90 -15.95 -28.60
CA ILE A 367 -18.23 -16.26 -27.19
C ILE A 367 -19.50 -17.12 -27.02
N ASN A 368 -20.05 -17.66 -28.13
CA ASN A 368 -21.23 -18.51 -28.17
C ASN A 368 -22.49 -17.87 -27.53
N ARG A 369 -22.87 -16.68 -28.02
CA ARG A 369 -24.05 -15.92 -27.58
C ARG A 369 -25.03 -15.62 -28.73
N PRO A 370 -26.34 -15.87 -28.54
CA PRO A 370 -26.93 -16.61 -27.42
C PRO A 370 -26.50 -18.08 -27.44
N SER A 371 -26.38 -18.70 -26.27
CA SER A 371 -26.01 -20.12 -26.20
C SER A 371 -27.19 -21.00 -26.62
N GLN A 372 -26.89 -22.10 -27.30
CA GLN A 372 -27.91 -23.05 -27.69
C GLN A 372 -28.62 -23.65 -26.47
N ILE A 373 -29.94 -23.73 -26.56
CA ILE A 373 -30.80 -24.40 -25.61
C ILE A 373 -31.43 -25.63 -26.25
N TYR A 374 -31.57 -26.70 -25.48
CA TYR A 374 -32.09 -27.97 -25.93
C TYR A 374 -33.25 -28.41 -25.05
N GLU A 375 -34.43 -28.65 -25.61
CA GLU A 375 -35.60 -29.08 -24.85
C GLU A 375 -35.44 -30.55 -24.42
N ALA A 376 -35.46 -30.78 -23.11
CA ALA A 376 -35.40 -32.11 -22.52
C ALA A 376 -36.79 -32.75 -22.52
N LYS A 377 -37.26 -33.22 -23.69
CA LYS A 377 -38.64 -33.69 -23.91
C LYS A 377 -39.11 -34.74 -22.90
N ARG A 378 -38.34 -35.81 -22.71
CA ARG A 378 -38.67 -36.89 -21.76
C ARG A 378 -38.75 -36.41 -20.30
N LEU A 379 -37.84 -35.52 -19.90
CA LEU A 379 -37.85 -34.96 -18.55
C LEU A 379 -39.04 -34.01 -18.36
N SER A 380 -39.36 -33.22 -19.39
CA SER A 380 -40.53 -32.34 -19.40
C SER A 380 -41.84 -33.12 -19.27
N GLU A 381 -41.97 -34.26 -19.97
CA GLU A 381 -43.11 -35.17 -19.85
C GLU A 381 -43.24 -35.74 -18.43
N GLN A 382 -42.13 -36.15 -17.81
CA GLN A 382 -42.12 -36.66 -16.44
C GLN A 382 -42.51 -35.60 -15.40
N CYS A 383 -42.18 -34.32 -15.63
CA CYS A 383 -42.54 -33.23 -14.73
C CYS A 383 -44.04 -32.86 -14.75
N GLY A 384 -44.84 -33.40 -15.69
CA GLY A 384 -46.30 -33.29 -15.68
C GLY A 384 -46.89 -31.90 -15.90
N GLY A 385 -46.08 -30.91 -16.32
CA GLY A 385 -46.56 -29.55 -16.61
C GLY A 385 -45.48 -28.52 -16.90
N ALA A 386 -44.25 -28.71 -16.40
CA ALA A 386 -43.13 -27.82 -16.68
C ALA A 386 -42.34 -28.25 -17.95
N ARG A 387 -42.00 -27.28 -18.82
CA ARG A 387 -41.07 -27.50 -19.94
C ARG A 387 -39.63 -27.30 -19.46
N ILE A 388 -38.82 -28.35 -19.52
CA ILE A 388 -37.44 -28.33 -19.07
C ILE A 388 -36.50 -28.16 -20.27
N TRP A 389 -35.62 -27.16 -20.18
CA TRP A 389 -34.62 -26.84 -21.20
C TRP A 389 -33.23 -26.93 -20.61
N PHE A 390 -32.31 -27.54 -21.35
CA PHE A 390 -30.88 -27.54 -21.02
C PHE A 390 -30.18 -26.41 -21.75
N LYS A 391 -29.49 -25.57 -20.99
CA LYS A 391 -28.42 -24.73 -21.52
C LYS A 391 -27.12 -25.53 -21.41
N ARG A 392 -26.50 -25.87 -22.54
CA ARG A 392 -25.27 -26.67 -22.59
C ARG A 392 -24.04 -25.85 -22.21
N GLU A 393 -24.02 -25.36 -20.97
CA GLU A 393 -22.91 -24.59 -20.41
C GLU A 393 -21.63 -25.43 -20.28
N ASP A 394 -21.78 -26.75 -20.20
CA ASP A 394 -20.68 -27.74 -20.25
C ASP A 394 -19.80 -27.62 -21.50
N LEU A 395 -20.36 -27.14 -22.61
CA LEU A 395 -19.63 -26.92 -23.87
C LEU A 395 -18.93 -25.56 -23.93
N ASN A 396 -19.12 -24.71 -22.93
CA ASN A 396 -18.48 -23.41 -22.87
C ASN A 396 -17.25 -23.46 -21.95
N HIS A 397 -16.13 -23.94 -22.51
CA HIS A 397 -14.87 -24.17 -21.77
C HIS A 397 -14.29 -22.91 -21.10
N THR A 398 -14.65 -21.72 -21.58
CA THR A 398 -14.20 -20.44 -21.00
C THR A 398 -15.16 -19.90 -19.93
N GLY A 399 -16.30 -20.57 -19.72
CA GLY A 399 -17.34 -20.16 -18.76
C GLY A 399 -18.16 -18.95 -19.23
N SER A 400 -19.49 -19.00 -19.08
CA SER A 400 -20.38 -18.00 -19.70
C SER A 400 -20.07 -16.57 -19.34
N HIS A 401 -20.01 -16.25 -18.05
CA HIS A 401 -19.82 -14.87 -17.62
C HIS A 401 -18.37 -14.41 -17.76
N LYS A 402 -17.41 -15.33 -17.67
CA LYS A 402 -15.97 -15.01 -17.64
C LYS A 402 -15.48 -14.55 -19.00
N ILE A 403 -15.82 -15.24 -20.09
CA ILE A 403 -15.40 -14.82 -21.43
C ILE A 403 -16.08 -13.53 -21.89
N ASN A 404 -17.35 -13.32 -21.54
CA ASN A 404 -18.06 -12.07 -21.87
C ASN A 404 -17.32 -10.86 -21.25
N ASN A 405 -16.90 -11.02 -19.99
CA ASN A 405 -16.15 -10.02 -19.26
C ASN A 405 -14.71 -9.86 -19.79
N ALA A 406 -14.00 -10.97 -20.02
CA ALA A 406 -12.63 -10.96 -20.53
C ALA A 406 -12.52 -10.24 -21.88
N ILE A 407 -13.43 -10.48 -22.84
CA ILE A 407 -13.41 -9.75 -24.12
C ILE A 407 -13.53 -8.23 -23.90
N GLY A 408 -14.45 -7.79 -23.04
CA GLY A 408 -14.59 -6.37 -22.71
C GLY A 408 -13.33 -5.77 -22.10
N GLN A 409 -12.71 -6.46 -21.14
CA GLN A 409 -11.46 -6.02 -20.51
C GLN A 409 -10.31 -5.96 -21.52
N ILE A 410 -10.19 -6.95 -22.42
CA ILE A 410 -9.14 -6.96 -23.44
C ILE A 410 -9.31 -5.85 -24.47
N LEU A 411 -10.54 -5.58 -24.92
CA LEU A 411 -10.79 -4.44 -25.80
C LEU A 411 -10.43 -3.12 -25.14
N LEU A 412 -10.73 -2.96 -23.84
CA LEU A 412 -10.32 -1.80 -23.06
C LEU A 412 -8.80 -1.69 -22.94
N ALA A 413 -8.12 -2.80 -22.63
CA ALA A 413 -6.66 -2.83 -22.55
C ALA A 413 -5.99 -2.45 -23.88
N ARG A 414 -6.54 -2.92 -25.02
CA ARG A 414 -6.08 -2.52 -26.36
C ARG A 414 -6.26 -1.04 -26.63
N ARG A 415 -7.39 -0.44 -26.21
CA ARG A 415 -7.61 1.01 -26.31
C ARG A 415 -6.61 1.81 -25.49
N LEU A 416 -6.24 1.30 -24.33
CA LEU A 416 -5.19 1.85 -23.47
C LEU A 416 -3.76 1.56 -23.98
N GLY A 417 -3.60 0.92 -25.14
CA GLY A 417 -2.31 0.57 -25.72
C GLY A 417 -1.51 -0.48 -24.93
N LYS A 418 -2.16 -1.21 -24.02
CA LYS A 418 -1.47 -2.26 -23.22
C LYS A 418 -1.29 -3.51 -24.08
N THR A 419 -0.09 -4.09 -24.04
CA THR A 419 0.31 -5.26 -24.84
C THR A 419 0.40 -6.56 -24.06
N ARG A 420 0.36 -6.47 -22.72
CA ARG A 420 0.53 -7.57 -21.78
C ARG A 420 -0.55 -7.53 -20.72
N ILE A 421 -1.09 -8.70 -20.40
CA ILE A 421 -2.16 -8.92 -19.43
C ILE A 421 -1.66 -9.91 -18.38
N ILE A 422 -1.94 -9.59 -17.11
CA ILE A 422 -1.79 -10.51 -15.99
C ILE A 422 -3.18 -10.81 -15.45
N ALA A 423 -3.42 -12.06 -15.06
CA ALA A 423 -4.64 -12.47 -14.39
C ALA A 423 -4.32 -13.48 -13.30
N GLU A 424 -5.17 -13.53 -12.29
CA GLU A 424 -5.14 -14.56 -11.25
C GLU A 424 -6.41 -15.41 -11.35
N THR A 425 -6.31 -16.70 -11.00
CA THR A 425 -7.47 -17.59 -10.97
C THR A 425 -7.34 -18.61 -9.83
N GLY A 426 -8.40 -18.79 -9.05
CA GLY A 426 -8.56 -19.95 -8.16
C GLY A 426 -9.02 -21.16 -8.98
N ALA A 427 -10.33 -21.29 -9.21
CA ALA A 427 -10.98 -22.37 -9.97
C ALA A 427 -10.64 -22.50 -11.49
N GLY A 428 -9.55 -21.91 -11.98
CA GLY A 428 -9.01 -22.04 -13.34
C GLY A 428 -9.76 -21.33 -14.47
N GLN A 429 -11.10 -21.31 -14.47
CA GLN A 429 -11.88 -20.86 -15.62
C GLN A 429 -11.67 -19.38 -15.99
N HIS A 430 -11.40 -18.49 -15.02
CA HIS A 430 -11.16 -17.08 -15.33
C HIS A 430 -9.84 -16.92 -16.08
N GLY A 431 -8.79 -17.60 -15.62
CA GLY A 431 -7.51 -17.68 -16.31
C GLY A 431 -7.65 -18.21 -17.74
N VAL A 432 -8.41 -19.29 -17.93
CA VAL A 432 -8.68 -19.86 -19.27
C VAL A 432 -9.39 -18.85 -20.18
N ALA A 433 -10.40 -18.14 -19.68
CA ALA A 433 -11.12 -17.13 -20.45
C ALA A 433 -10.21 -15.95 -20.86
N THR A 434 -9.41 -15.45 -19.91
CA THR A 434 -8.48 -14.34 -20.14
C THR A 434 -7.36 -14.73 -21.11
N ALA A 435 -6.76 -15.91 -20.94
CA ALA A 435 -5.74 -16.42 -21.85
C ALA A 435 -6.29 -16.63 -23.28
N THR A 436 -7.52 -17.16 -23.40
CA THR A 436 -8.21 -17.34 -24.68
C THR A 436 -8.46 -16.00 -25.37
N ALA A 437 -8.94 -15.00 -24.63
CA ALA A 437 -9.13 -13.64 -25.14
C ALA A 437 -7.79 -13.01 -25.57
N CYS A 438 -6.74 -13.08 -24.75
CA CYS A 438 -5.42 -12.56 -25.10
C CYS A 438 -4.85 -13.20 -26.37
N ALA A 439 -4.93 -14.53 -26.49
CA ALA A 439 -4.50 -15.27 -27.66
C ALA A 439 -5.23 -14.82 -28.94
N LYS A 440 -6.55 -14.57 -28.84
CA LYS A 440 -7.35 -14.05 -29.96
C LYS A 440 -6.86 -12.67 -30.44
N PHE A 441 -6.45 -11.81 -29.51
CA PHE A 441 -6.08 -10.42 -29.82
C PHE A 441 -4.56 -10.20 -29.92
N GLY A 442 -3.74 -11.25 -29.79
CA GLY A 442 -2.29 -11.17 -29.89
C GLY A 442 -1.62 -10.44 -28.73
N LEU A 443 -2.18 -10.57 -27.52
CA LEU A 443 -1.60 -10.01 -26.29
C LEU A 443 -0.81 -11.06 -25.53
N GLU A 444 0.30 -10.66 -24.92
CA GLU A 444 1.02 -11.50 -23.97
C GLU A 444 0.14 -11.71 -22.73
N CYS A 445 0.03 -12.95 -22.23
CA CYS A 445 -0.78 -13.27 -21.07
C CYS A 445 -0.01 -14.16 -20.11
N ILE A 446 0.00 -13.77 -18.84
CA ILE A 446 0.47 -14.62 -17.74
C ILE A 446 -0.69 -14.79 -16.75
N VAL A 447 -1.02 -16.05 -16.49
CA VAL A 447 -2.05 -16.43 -15.53
C VAL A 447 -1.36 -17.01 -14.30
N TYR A 448 -1.60 -16.40 -13.14
CA TYR A 448 -1.19 -16.93 -11.85
C TYR A 448 -2.34 -17.78 -11.28
N MET A 449 -2.01 -18.95 -10.75
CA MET A 449 -2.96 -19.86 -10.11
C MET A 449 -2.48 -20.15 -8.70
N GLY A 450 -3.40 -20.19 -7.75
CA GLY A 450 -3.09 -20.57 -6.36
C GLY A 450 -2.47 -21.97 -6.31
N GLU A 451 -1.50 -22.16 -5.42
CA GLU A 451 -0.90 -23.48 -5.19
C GLU A 451 -1.88 -24.45 -4.51
N GLU A 452 -2.77 -23.90 -3.68
CA GLU A 452 -3.86 -24.59 -3.00
C GLU A 452 -5.19 -23.91 -3.38
N ASP A 453 -6.22 -24.73 -3.65
CA ASP A 453 -7.55 -24.32 -4.15
C ASP A 453 -8.57 -24.19 -3.01
#